data_AF-A0A3D0TGT0-F1
#
_entry.id   AF-A0A3D0TGT0-F1
#
_cell.length_a   1.000
_cell.length_b   1.000
_cell.length_c   1.000
_cell.angle_alpha   90.00
_cell.angle_beta   90.00
_cell.angle_gamma   90.00
#
_symmetry.space_group_name_H-M   'P 1'
#
loop_
_entity.id
_entity.type
_entity.pdbx_description
1 polymer ?
#
loop_
_entity_poly.entity_id
_entity_poly.type
_entity_poly.pdbx_seq_one_letter_code
_entity_poly.pdbx_strand_id
1 'polypeptide(L)'
;VLKPKVDDRYNPDRVRSRIGLESDAASFESEDDLLALTEKIDKKTPLSCILLDEAQFLTKTQVYALGEIVDKLGIPVLAYGLRTDFKGELFEGSLHLLAWADELVEIKTICHCGKKANMVLRLDENGEPLKSGEQIQIGGNDSYVSVCRKHYKSA
;
A
#
# COMPACT_ATOMS: atom_id res chain seq x y z
N VAL A 1 -0.91 -13.91 -3.44
CA VAL A 1 -0.97 -12.51 -2.95
C VAL A 1 -0.13 -12.41 -1.69
N LEU A 2 0.66 -11.36 -1.53
CA LEU A 2 1.38 -11.03 -0.31
C LEU A 2 0.70 -9.83 0.36
N LYS A 3 0.62 -9.83 1.69
CA LYS A 3 0.16 -8.66 2.46
C LYS A 3 1.02 -8.46 3.70
N PRO A 4 1.29 -7.22 4.12
CA PRO A 4 1.98 -6.98 5.37
C PRO A 4 1.05 -7.33 6.53
N LYS A 5 1.56 -8.01 7.56
CA LYS A 5 0.79 -8.43 8.73
C LYS A 5 0.24 -7.25 9.54
N VAL A 6 0.86 -6.08 9.40
CA VAL A 6 0.35 -4.84 9.99
C VAL A 6 -1.06 -4.52 9.48
N ASP A 7 -1.44 -4.92 8.27
CA ASP A 7 -2.82 -4.80 7.79
C ASP A 7 -3.73 -5.89 8.38
N ASP A 8 -4.34 -5.56 9.52
CA ASP A 8 -5.27 -6.41 10.28
C ASP A 8 -6.75 -6.05 10.07
N ARG A 9 -7.08 -5.18 9.09
CA ARG A 9 -8.47 -4.77 8.80
C ARG A 9 -9.39 -5.97 8.50
N TYR A 10 -8.79 -7.06 8.03
CA TYR A 10 -9.44 -8.34 7.74
C TYR A 10 -8.54 -9.51 8.17
N ASN A 11 -9.02 -10.74 7.97
CA ASN A 11 -8.28 -11.96 8.29
C ASN A 11 -6.83 -11.91 7.73
N PRO A 12 -5.79 -12.20 8.54
CA PRO A 12 -4.38 -12.17 8.12
C PRO A 12 -4.10 -13.06 6.89
N ASP A 13 -4.87 -14.12 6.68
CA ASP A 13 -4.66 -15.05 5.57
C ASP A 13 -5.39 -14.65 4.29
N ARG A 14 -6.01 -13.46 4.26
CA ARG A 14 -6.81 -12.97 3.13
C ARG A 14 -6.60 -11.49 2.85
N VAL A 15 -6.72 -11.16 1.57
CA VAL A 15 -6.95 -9.79 1.09
C VAL A 15 -8.41 -9.67 0.68
N ARG A 16 -9.06 -8.57 1.10
CA ARG A 16 -10.47 -8.28 0.83
C ARG A 16 -10.64 -6.90 0.24
N SER A 17 -11.34 -6.82 -0.87
CA SER A 17 -11.72 -5.56 -1.50
C SER A 17 -12.95 -4.94 -0.84
N ARG A 18 -13.12 -3.62 -1.00
CA ARG A 18 -14.31 -2.90 -0.53
C ARG A 18 -15.63 -3.36 -1.19
N ILE A 19 -15.57 -4.01 -2.34
CA ILE A 19 -16.74 -4.56 -3.06
C ILE A 19 -17.05 -6.02 -2.66
N GLY A 20 -16.35 -6.56 -1.67
CA GLY A 20 -16.62 -7.88 -1.12
C GLY A 20 -15.90 -9.05 -1.80
N LEU A 21 -15.04 -8.81 -2.80
CA LEU A 21 -14.15 -9.84 -3.36
C LEU A 21 -13.03 -10.17 -2.38
N GLU A 22 -12.66 -11.45 -2.29
CA GLU A 22 -11.62 -11.98 -1.40
C GLU A 22 -10.69 -12.93 -2.14
N SER A 23 -9.42 -12.97 -1.72
CA SER A 23 -8.43 -13.94 -2.17
C SER A 23 -7.54 -14.35 -1.00
N ASP A 24 -7.03 -15.58 -1.02
CA ASP A 24 -6.03 -16.04 -0.07
C ASP A 24 -4.73 -15.25 -0.26
N ALA A 25 -4.07 -14.92 0.85
CA ALA A 25 -2.85 -14.15 0.90
C ALA A 25 -1.87 -14.72 1.93
N ALA A 26 -0.57 -14.68 1.62
CA ALA A 26 0.46 -14.94 2.59
C ALA A 26 0.83 -13.63 3.29
N SER A 27 0.70 -13.59 4.61
CA SER A 27 1.15 -12.47 5.42
C SER A 27 2.67 -12.51 5.64
N PHE A 28 3.29 -11.34 5.73
CA PHE A 28 4.71 -11.18 6.09
C PHE A 28 4.89 -10.07 7.14
N GLU A 29 5.92 -10.19 7.98
CA GLU A 29 6.33 -9.20 8.97
C GLU A 29 7.45 -8.29 8.43
N SER A 30 7.80 -7.21 9.13
CA SER A 30 8.80 -6.23 8.68
C SER A 30 10.20 -6.82 8.52
N GLU A 31 10.50 -7.88 9.26
CA GLU A 31 11.80 -8.57 9.30
C GLU A 31 11.88 -9.73 8.30
N ASP A 32 10.75 -10.10 7.67
CA ASP A 32 10.71 -11.23 6.74
C ASP A 32 11.46 -10.90 5.44
N ASP A 33 12.26 -11.88 4.99
CA ASP A 33 12.92 -11.87 3.69
C ASP A 33 11.93 -12.31 2.60
N LEU A 34 11.44 -11.33 1.82
CA LEU A 34 10.48 -11.58 0.76
C LEU A 34 11.04 -12.42 -0.38
N LEU A 35 12.34 -12.36 -0.66
CA LEU A 35 12.97 -13.18 -1.69
C LEU A 35 12.98 -14.64 -1.24
N ALA A 36 13.46 -14.91 -0.03
CA ALA A 36 13.48 -16.26 0.53
C ALA A 36 12.07 -16.87 0.67
N LEU A 37 11.09 -16.05 1.08
CA LEU A 37 9.68 -16.45 1.12
C LEU A 37 9.17 -16.82 -0.27
N THR A 38 9.45 -15.99 -1.27
CA THR A 38 9.05 -16.23 -2.67
C THR A 38 9.66 -17.51 -3.22
N GLU A 39 10.97 -17.71 -3.08
CA GLU A 39 11.63 -18.94 -3.54
C GLU A 39 11.02 -20.20 -2.92
N LYS A 40 10.68 -20.14 -1.62
CA LYS A 40 10.06 -21.27 -0.92
C LYS A 40 8.68 -21.61 -1.47
N ILE A 41 7.89 -20.60 -1.85
CA ILE A 41 6.56 -20.79 -2.42
C ILE A 41 6.69 -21.28 -3.87
N ASP A 42 7.53 -20.63 -4.68
CA ASP A 42 7.74 -20.94 -6.09
C ASP A 42 8.23 -22.39 -6.31
N LYS A 43 9.15 -22.87 -5.46
CA LYS A 43 9.61 -24.27 -5.47
C LYS A 43 8.49 -25.30 -5.25
N LYS A 44 7.42 -24.93 -4.55
CA LYS A 44 6.25 -25.81 -4.32
C LYS A 44 5.23 -25.69 -5.44
N THR A 45 4.97 -24.45 -5.85
CA THR A 45 4.00 -24.10 -6.88
C THR A 45 4.57 -22.93 -7.69
N PRO A 46 4.97 -23.16 -8.96
CA PRO A 46 5.54 -22.10 -9.78
C PRO A 46 4.64 -20.87 -9.85
N LEU A 47 5.21 -19.71 -9.56
CA LEU A 47 4.51 -18.43 -9.51
C LEU A 47 4.67 -17.71 -10.84
N SER A 48 3.54 -17.33 -11.45
CA SER A 48 3.56 -16.47 -12.64
C SER A 48 3.68 -14.98 -12.29
N CYS A 49 3.35 -14.60 -11.05
CA CYS A 49 3.36 -13.22 -10.58
C CYS A 49 3.20 -13.14 -9.05
N ILE A 50 3.78 -12.11 -8.44
CA ILE A 50 3.47 -11.67 -7.08
C ILE A 50 2.55 -10.44 -7.13
N LEU A 51 1.41 -10.54 -6.46
CA LEU A 51 0.54 -9.40 -6.17
C LEU A 51 0.76 -9.01 -4.71
N LEU A 52 1.17 -7.77 -4.45
CA LEU A 52 1.42 -7.23 -3.11
C LEU A 52 0.43 -6.11 -2.82
N ASP A 53 -0.36 -6.25 -1.77
CA ASP A 53 -1.30 -5.23 -1.32
C ASP A 53 -0.75 -4.46 -0.12
N GLU A 54 -1.19 -3.21 0.07
CA GLU A 54 -0.74 -2.29 1.11
C GLU A 54 0.80 -2.08 1.15
N ALA A 55 1.41 -1.99 -0.04
CA ALA A 55 2.85 -1.89 -0.27
C ALA A 55 3.53 -0.69 0.40
N GLN A 56 2.78 0.31 0.83
CA GLN A 56 3.34 1.44 1.56
C GLN A 56 3.96 1.05 2.91
N PHE A 57 3.57 -0.10 3.47
CA PHE A 57 4.11 -0.61 4.74
C PHE A 57 5.40 -1.43 4.58
N LEU A 58 5.93 -1.56 3.36
CA LEU A 58 7.21 -2.22 3.14
C LEU A 58 8.36 -1.41 3.74
N THR A 59 9.35 -2.12 4.28
CA THR A 59 10.64 -1.51 4.62
C THR A 59 11.50 -1.33 3.37
N LYS A 60 12.52 -0.47 3.44
CA LYS A 60 13.52 -0.33 2.36
C LYS A 60 14.08 -1.68 1.89
N THR A 61 14.44 -2.55 2.83
CA THR A 61 15.03 -3.87 2.54
C THR A 61 14.04 -4.76 1.79
N GLN A 62 12.77 -4.72 2.17
CA GLN A 62 11.73 -5.49 1.49
C GLN A 62 11.48 -4.96 0.08
N VAL A 63 11.46 -3.65 -0.13
CA VAL A 63 11.35 -3.07 -1.48
C VAL A 63 12.55 -3.47 -2.35
N TYR A 64 13.76 -3.47 -1.79
CA TYR A 64 14.95 -3.96 -2.50
C TYR A 64 14.81 -5.43 -2.90
N ALA A 65 14.29 -6.28 -2.00
CA ALA A 65 14.04 -7.69 -2.29
C ALA A 65 13.01 -7.90 -3.42
N LEU A 66 12.07 -6.99 -3.64
CA LEU A 66 11.15 -7.08 -4.78
C LEU A 66 11.88 -6.99 -6.13
N GLY A 67 12.88 -6.11 -6.25
CA GLY A 67 13.72 -6.05 -7.44
C GLY A 67 14.52 -7.34 -7.64
N GLU A 68 15.09 -7.88 -6.55
CA GLU A 68 15.82 -9.14 -6.61
C GLU A 68 14.94 -10.33 -7.03
N ILE A 69 13.66 -10.35 -6.65
CA ILE A 69 12.70 -11.36 -7.11
C ILE A 69 12.53 -11.29 -8.63
N VAL A 70 12.35 -10.08 -9.18
CA VAL A 70 12.20 -9.88 -10.62
C VAL A 70 13.49 -10.30 -11.34
N ASP A 71 14.63 -9.80 -10.90
CA ASP A 71 15.92 -10.00 -11.58
C ASP A 71 16.42 -11.44 -11.51
N LYS A 72 16.28 -12.09 -10.34
CA LYS A 72 16.84 -13.43 -10.12
C LYS A 72 15.88 -14.55 -10.46
N LEU A 73 14.58 -14.37 -10.19
CA LEU A 73 13.57 -15.41 -10.37
C LEU A 73 12.78 -15.23 -11.66
N GLY A 74 12.84 -14.05 -12.29
CA GLY A 74 12.04 -13.73 -13.48
C GLY A 74 10.55 -13.64 -13.19
N ILE A 75 10.17 -13.46 -11.92
CA ILE A 75 8.77 -13.40 -11.48
C ILE A 75 8.36 -11.92 -11.37
N PRO A 76 7.39 -11.43 -12.15
CA PRO A 76 6.95 -10.04 -12.05
C PRO A 76 6.23 -9.75 -10.73
N VAL A 77 6.48 -8.56 -10.17
CA VAL A 77 5.88 -8.08 -8.93
C VAL A 77 4.98 -6.87 -9.21
N LEU A 78 3.70 -6.96 -8.84
CA LEU A 78 2.77 -5.84 -8.89
C LEU A 78 2.44 -5.40 -7.45
N ALA A 79 2.89 -4.20 -7.09
CA ALA A 79 2.70 -3.62 -5.77
C ALA A 79 1.62 -2.53 -5.78
N TYR A 80 0.63 -2.65 -4.91
CA TYR A 80 -0.45 -1.70 -4.72
C TYR A 80 -0.35 -1.07 -3.34
N GLY A 81 -0.45 0.26 -3.26
CA GLY A 81 -0.35 0.95 -1.99
C GLY A 81 -0.58 2.46 -2.07
N LEU A 82 -0.65 3.09 -0.90
CA LEU A 82 -0.83 4.54 -0.76
C LEU A 82 0.50 5.28 -0.95
N ARG A 83 0.51 6.33 -1.75
CA ARG A 83 1.73 7.15 -1.94
C ARG A 83 2.11 7.92 -0.68
N THR A 84 1.16 8.65 -0.12
CA THR A 84 1.37 9.56 1.01
C THR A 84 0.33 9.33 2.10
N ASP A 85 0.68 9.66 3.33
CA ASP A 85 -0.23 9.67 4.47
C ASP A 85 -1.13 10.93 4.49
N PHE A 86 -1.91 11.09 5.56
CA PHE A 86 -2.79 12.24 5.74
C PHE A 86 -2.05 13.56 6.00
N LYS A 87 -0.76 13.52 6.35
CA LYS A 87 0.13 14.68 6.49
C LYS A 87 0.79 15.06 5.16
N GLY A 88 0.57 14.26 4.11
CA GLY A 88 1.18 14.46 2.81
C GLY A 88 2.64 13.98 2.74
N GLU A 89 3.08 13.20 3.73
CA GLU A 89 4.41 12.62 3.80
C GLU A 89 4.41 11.25 3.12
N LEU A 90 5.52 10.89 2.46
CA LEU A 90 5.65 9.56 1.86
C LEU A 90 5.73 8.50 2.97
N PHE A 91 5.09 7.36 2.74
CA PHE A 91 5.41 6.15 3.49
C PHE A 91 6.78 5.61 3.06
N GLU A 92 7.48 4.87 3.94
CA GLU A 92 8.80 4.30 3.63
C GLU A 92 8.77 3.41 2.39
N GLY A 93 7.85 2.43 2.35
CA GLY A 93 7.71 1.53 1.21
C GLY A 93 7.44 2.28 -0.09
N SER A 94 6.54 3.25 -0.03
CA SER A 94 6.21 4.11 -1.18
C SER A 94 7.37 4.99 -1.62
N LEU A 95 8.18 5.50 -0.70
CA LEU A 95 9.37 6.29 -1.00
C LEU A 95 10.37 5.47 -1.83
N HIS A 96 10.60 4.22 -1.46
CA HIS A 96 11.52 3.33 -2.17
C HIS A 96 10.92 2.78 -3.47
N LEU A 97 9.63 2.44 -3.50
CA LEU A 97 8.96 2.02 -4.72
C LEU A 97 8.96 3.10 -5.79
N LEU A 98 8.74 4.37 -5.40
CA LEU A 98 8.85 5.50 -6.33
C LEU A 98 10.26 5.68 -6.92
N ALA A 99 11.30 5.23 -6.20
CA ALA A 99 12.68 5.37 -6.63
C ALA A 99 13.14 4.21 -7.52
N TRP A 100 12.63 3.00 -7.31
CA TRP A 100 13.20 1.77 -7.87
C TRP A 100 12.25 0.96 -8.77
N ALA A 101 10.94 1.21 -8.74
CA ALA A 101 10.02 0.47 -9.60
C ALA A 101 10.23 0.83 -11.08
N ASP A 102 10.17 -0.19 -11.95
CA ASP A 102 10.27 -0.02 -13.41
C ASP A 102 9.08 0.78 -13.98
N GLU A 103 7.88 0.56 -13.42
CA GLU A 103 6.65 1.21 -13.83
C GLU A 103 5.86 1.76 -12.63
N LEU A 104 5.32 2.97 -12.80
CA LEU A 104 4.50 3.65 -11.81
C LEU A 104 3.17 4.08 -12.41
N VAL A 105 2.08 3.47 -11.94
CA VAL A 105 0.72 3.79 -12.36
C VAL A 105 -0.03 4.47 -11.20
N GLU A 106 -0.40 5.73 -11.40
CA GLU A 106 -1.22 6.46 -10.43
C GLU A 106 -2.72 6.20 -10.70
N ILE A 107 -3.41 5.61 -9.71
CA ILE A 107 -4.87 5.51 -9.72
C ILE A 107 -5.46 6.87 -9.32
N LYS A 108 -6.24 7.46 -10.22
CA LYS A 108 -6.77 8.82 -10.05
C LYS A 108 -8.12 8.81 -9.35
N THR A 109 -8.27 9.69 -8.37
CA THR A 109 -9.57 10.06 -7.78
C THR A 109 -9.89 11.52 -8.10
N ILE A 110 -11.14 11.92 -7.85
CA ILE A 110 -11.63 13.27 -8.17
C ILE A 110 -11.95 14.00 -6.86
N CYS A 111 -11.39 15.18 -6.69
CA CYS A 111 -11.75 16.09 -5.60
C CYS A 111 -13.13 16.70 -5.89
N HIS A 112 -13.85 17.11 -4.86
CA HIS A 112 -15.17 17.77 -5.00
C HIS A 112 -15.18 19.02 -5.90
N CYS A 113 -14.04 19.64 -6.20
CA CYS A 113 -13.96 20.70 -7.23
C CYS A 113 -13.77 20.20 -8.67
N GLY A 114 -13.82 18.91 -8.93
CA GLY A 114 -13.58 18.30 -10.24
C GLY A 114 -12.10 18.16 -10.63
N LYS A 115 -11.16 18.69 -9.83
CA LYS A 115 -9.72 18.49 -10.06
C LYS A 115 -9.26 17.12 -9.57
N LYS A 116 -8.15 16.63 -10.12
CA LYS A 116 -7.47 15.41 -9.63
C LYS A 116 -7.23 15.53 -8.12
N ALA A 117 -7.72 14.54 -7.37
CA ALA A 117 -7.40 14.38 -5.96
C ALA A 117 -6.10 13.60 -5.83
N ASN A 118 -5.19 14.12 -5.01
CA ASN A 118 -3.84 13.60 -4.86
C ASN A 118 -3.33 13.69 -3.41
N MET A 119 -4.18 14.16 -2.50
CA MET A 119 -3.94 14.28 -1.07
C MET A 119 -5.10 13.60 -0.34
N VAL A 120 -4.85 13.16 0.89
CA VAL A 120 -5.85 12.53 1.75
C VAL A 120 -5.99 13.37 3.01
N LEU A 121 -7.22 13.77 3.36
CA LEU A 121 -7.55 14.32 4.66
C LEU A 121 -8.02 13.19 5.58
N ARG A 122 -7.60 13.21 6.84
CA ARG A 122 -8.22 12.44 7.92
C ARG A 122 -9.17 13.35 8.68
N LEU A 123 -10.39 12.91 8.93
CA LEU A 123 -11.42 13.63 9.66
C LEU A 123 -11.59 13.05 11.07
N ASP A 124 -11.92 13.89 12.03
CA ASP A 124 -12.34 13.46 13.36
C ASP A 124 -13.82 13.01 13.39
N GLU A 125 -14.32 12.70 14.59
CA GLU A 125 -15.72 12.27 14.80
C GLU A 125 -16.75 13.35 14.42
N ASN A 126 -16.33 14.61 14.36
CA ASN A 126 -17.17 15.75 14.00
C ASN A 126 -17.07 16.10 12.50
N GLY A 127 -16.23 15.40 11.73
CA GLY A 127 -15.98 15.67 10.32
C GLY A 127 -14.92 16.76 10.06
N GLU A 128 -14.20 17.20 11.09
CA GLU A 128 -13.18 18.24 10.99
C GLU A 128 -11.80 17.63 10.62
N PRO A 129 -11.01 18.27 9.74
CA PRO A 129 -9.70 17.77 9.35
C PRO A 129 -8.68 17.73 10.51
N LEU A 130 -8.13 16.54 10.77
CA LEU A 130 -7.04 16.32 11.71
C LEU A 130 -5.69 16.72 11.07
N LYS A 131 -4.93 17.57 11.78
CA LYS A 131 -3.59 18.05 11.34
C LYS A 131 -2.43 17.35 12.03
N SER A 132 -2.71 16.58 13.07
CA SER A 132 -1.73 15.84 13.87
C SER A 132 -2.29 14.48 14.28
N GLY A 133 -1.41 13.59 14.75
CA GLY A 133 -1.75 12.21 15.09
C GLY A 133 -0.78 11.19 14.50
N GLU A 134 -0.98 9.93 14.84
CA GLU A 134 -0.18 8.84 14.28
C GLU A 134 -0.45 8.65 12.80
N GLN A 135 0.63 8.46 12.03
CA GLN A 135 0.62 8.28 10.58
C GLN A 135 -0.23 7.05 10.17
N ILE A 136 -0.24 6.03 11.02
CA ILE A 136 -0.96 4.77 10.79
C ILE A 136 -2.12 4.72 11.79
N GLN A 137 -3.36 4.66 11.30
CA GLN A 137 -4.43 4.01 12.06
C GLN A 137 -5.18 3.11 11.09
N ILE A 138 -5.41 1.89 11.56
CA ILE A 138 -5.91 0.78 10.76
C ILE A 138 -7.39 0.65 11.06
N GLY A 139 -8.23 0.71 10.02
CA GLY A 139 -9.68 0.89 10.16
C GLY A 139 -10.13 2.36 10.09
N GLY A 140 -11.44 2.59 10.02
CA GLY A 140 -12.03 3.95 9.93
C GLY A 140 -12.19 4.49 8.50
N ASN A 141 -12.71 3.69 7.56
CA ASN A 141 -12.96 4.15 6.17
C ASN A 141 -13.81 5.44 6.08
N ASP A 142 -14.68 5.68 7.07
CA ASP A 142 -15.59 6.83 7.10
C ASP A 142 -14.88 8.15 7.46
N SER A 143 -13.60 8.09 7.82
CA SER A 143 -12.82 9.24 8.30
C SER A 143 -11.81 9.77 7.26
N TYR A 144 -11.83 9.31 6.00
CA TYR A 144 -10.85 9.74 5.00
C TYR A 144 -11.46 10.33 3.74
N VAL A 145 -10.97 11.50 3.32
CA VAL A 145 -11.45 12.19 2.12
C VAL A 145 -10.30 12.52 1.17
N SER A 146 -10.42 12.07 -0.08
CA SER A 146 -9.48 12.40 -1.16
C SER A 146 -9.74 13.80 -1.71
N VAL A 147 -8.74 14.67 -1.67
CA VAL A 147 -8.85 16.06 -2.14
C VAL A 147 -7.67 16.49 -3.01
N CYS A 148 -7.84 17.58 -3.74
CA CYS A 148 -6.74 18.22 -4.47
C CYS A 148 -5.85 19.02 -3.49
N ARG A 149 -4.59 19.25 -3.88
CA ARG A 149 -3.64 20.06 -3.08
C ARG A 149 -4.19 21.41 -2.61
N LYS A 150 -5.05 22.08 -3.39
CA LYS A 150 -5.62 23.38 -2.99
C LYS A 150 -6.51 23.22 -1.77
N HIS A 151 -7.46 22.28 -1.81
CA HIS A 151 -8.38 22.04 -0.71
C HIS A 151 -7.72 21.37 0.48
N TYR A 152 -6.68 20.55 0.25
CA TYR A 152 -5.85 20.04 1.34
C TYR A 152 -5.22 21.17 2.16
N LYS A 153 -4.70 22.23 1.50
CA LYS A 153 -4.10 23.38 2.18
C LYS A 153 -5.11 24.32 2.84
N SER A 154 -6.38 24.28 2.41
CA SER A 154 -7.45 25.11 2.95
C SER A 154 -8.19 24.47 4.12
N ALA A 155 -7.99 23.16 4.32
CA ALA A 155 -8.44 22.41 5.48
C ALA A 155 -7.61 22.74 6.73
#